data_AF-A0A956XRM1-F1
#
_entry.id   AF-A0A956XRM1-F1
#
_cell.length_a   1.000
_cell.length_b   1.000
_cell.length_c   1.000
_cell.angle_alpha   90.00
_cell.angle_beta   90.00
_cell.angle_gamma   90.00
#
_symmetry.space_group_name_H-M   'P 1'
#
loop_
_entity.id
_entity.type
_entity.pdbx_description
1 polymer ?
#
loop_
_entity_poly.entity_id
_entity_poly.type
_entity_poly.pdbx_seq_one_letter_code
_entity_poly.pdbx_strand_id
1 'polypeptide(L)'
;MARLESKAVMGYLPIEERHYPVLFSLVASATSAHRLLDPFAGEGAFLEAAAKRWQVTPYANELDGNRAEQCLQRFGVRQAVRCDVERLIASNNAFSIGWFNPPYDHDATASGSKRVEFRYLRHSWKWIQEGGIVMWCVYRTHLTGEAAAFLSKNSTQVDVWALPGKHLGQYDQVVVVAIKGLQPDPDALYEQILSQKAQPRVLEVQPEPLYRLPPAPDKSRRFVFAPDVIDEEQGLRLIEAQGAWQTNGFQSLLAIPPTPPQIEPVVVPRPGHMALVLAAGVADGAVIETEDYGTVAIRGKTQHVQQVARVDVESDPTDPDRQVKKTTIRLKPSTTLTLLAADGTLIEMDGDDALLDFITRNKKALASYLNNRFSPMYRFDFNGLNRFLDRVRLKGKYPLYAAQKHVIAAVTKGFEKRDSILLVGQMGTGKTAMGGTSAIAIASGAVDAIASDIRNDQVILIVAPPHLVEKWKRELLSIHPNSVIERLDRHEDVKAFMAKAARLGASIPKIGLVKRDLTKLGCSRETVVVWRNQPVALWKHDQPVPEGYEPSQRIVKQRTPKCPHCGHTVMQEKNGASVAASESWLNAGKRS
;
A
#
# COMPACT_ATOMS: atom_id res chain seq x y z
N MET A 1 15.12 63.54 -2.84
CA MET A 1 15.96 62.52 -3.52
C MET A 1 15.66 61.11 -2.98
N ALA A 2 15.71 60.86 -1.67
CA ALA A 2 15.45 59.54 -1.04
C ALA A 2 14.18 58.77 -1.49
N ARG A 3 13.08 59.45 -1.84
CA ARG A 3 11.81 58.80 -2.24
C ARG A 3 11.83 58.22 -3.66
N LEU A 4 12.65 58.78 -4.56
CA LEU A 4 12.83 58.27 -5.93
C LEU A 4 13.82 57.10 -5.94
N GLU A 5 14.89 57.20 -5.15
CA GLU A 5 15.87 56.11 -4.93
C GLU A 5 15.21 54.88 -4.29
N SER A 6 14.36 55.09 -3.27
CA SER A 6 13.59 54.01 -2.64
C SER A 6 12.64 53.32 -3.63
N LYS A 7 12.07 54.04 -4.61
CA LYS A 7 11.23 53.43 -5.65
C LYS A 7 12.05 52.64 -6.67
N ALA A 8 13.27 53.09 -6.98
CA ALA A 8 14.18 52.39 -7.90
C ALA A 8 14.61 51.01 -7.35
N VAL A 9 14.66 50.84 -6.03
CA VAL A 9 14.96 49.55 -5.37
C VAL A 9 13.71 48.77 -4.93
N MET A 10 12.52 49.17 -5.41
CA MET A 10 11.22 48.59 -5.03
C MET A 10 10.95 48.59 -3.51
N GLY A 11 11.34 49.67 -2.83
CA GLY A 11 11.13 49.84 -1.38
C GLY A 11 12.01 48.93 -0.51
N TYR A 12 12.93 48.16 -1.11
CA TYR A 12 13.82 47.26 -0.39
C TYR A 12 14.92 48.03 0.34
N LEU A 13 14.92 47.89 1.66
CA LEU A 13 15.95 48.39 2.54
C LEU A 13 16.36 47.25 3.48
N PRO A 14 17.56 46.66 3.30
CA PRO A 14 18.00 45.53 4.10
C PRO A 14 18.27 45.95 5.55
N ILE A 15 18.10 45.01 6.47
CA ILE A 15 18.58 45.19 7.84
C ILE A 15 20.10 45.20 7.86
N GLU A 16 20.69 46.21 8.49
CA GLU A 16 22.14 46.36 8.56
C GLU A 16 22.78 45.27 9.45
N GLU A 17 23.93 44.73 9.03
CA GLU A 17 24.61 43.63 9.72
C GLU A 17 24.96 43.94 11.18
N ARG A 18 25.17 45.21 11.52
CA ARG A 18 25.41 45.65 12.90
C ARG A 18 24.28 45.29 13.88
N HIS A 19 23.07 45.05 13.37
CA HIS A 19 21.91 44.65 14.18
C HIS A 19 21.77 43.14 14.36
N TYR A 20 22.56 42.33 13.64
CA TYR A 20 22.43 40.88 13.68
C TYR A 20 22.66 40.30 15.09
N PRO A 21 23.73 40.68 15.82
CA PRO A 21 23.99 40.10 17.15
C PRO A 21 22.83 40.30 18.13
N VAL A 22 22.22 41.50 18.12
CA VAL A 22 21.12 41.83 19.02
C VAL A 22 19.84 41.07 18.63
N LEU A 23 19.53 40.94 17.34
CA LEU A 23 18.37 40.17 16.85
C LEU A 23 18.53 38.67 17.11
N PHE A 24 19.73 38.14 16.89
CA PHE A 24 20.03 36.73 17.11
C PHE A 24 19.92 36.33 18.58
N SER A 25 20.24 37.24 19.50
CA SER A 25 20.16 36.99 20.94
C SER A 25 18.73 36.79 21.44
N LEU A 26 17.71 37.23 20.71
CA LEU A 26 16.31 37.17 21.13
C LEU A 26 15.74 35.74 21.12
N VAL A 27 16.14 34.90 20.16
CA VAL A 27 15.50 33.60 19.89
C VAL A 27 16.47 32.47 20.20
N ALA A 28 15.99 31.49 20.98
CA ALA A 28 16.76 30.30 21.29
C ALA A 28 17.06 29.48 20.02
N SER A 29 18.20 28.79 20.01
CA SER A 29 18.50 27.84 18.95
C SER A 29 17.51 26.67 18.98
N ALA A 30 17.14 26.17 17.80
CA ALA A 30 16.16 25.12 17.61
C ALA A 30 16.78 23.96 16.81
N THR A 31 16.08 23.46 15.79
CA THR A 31 16.53 22.34 14.95
C THR A 31 16.09 22.55 13.52
N SER A 32 16.77 21.93 12.55
CA SER A 32 16.44 22.02 11.12
C SER A 32 15.01 21.55 10.76
N ALA A 33 14.31 20.86 11.67
CA ALA A 33 12.89 20.58 11.52
C ALA A 33 11.98 21.82 11.58
N HIS A 34 12.43 22.94 12.16
CA HIS A 34 11.71 24.21 12.19
C HIS A 34 12.00 24.99 10.91
N ARG A 35 11.00 25.72 10.42
CA ARG A 35 11.10 26.51 9.18
C ARG A 35 11.03 28.00 9.49
N LEU A 36 11.94 28.77 8.88
CA LEU A 36 11.99 30.22 8.92
C LEU A 36 11.54 30.77 7.57
N LEU A 37 10.53 31.65 7.58
CA LEU A 37 10.03 32.32 6.39
C LEU A 37 10.51 33.77 6.34
N ASP A 38 11.03 34.18 5.19
CA ASP A 38 11.09 35.59 4.80
C ASP A 38 10.30 35.78 3.49
N PRO A 39 9.11 36.42 3.55
CA PRO A 39 8.31 36.68 2.36
C PRO A 39 8.89 37.81 1.48
N PHE A 40 9.89 38.53 1.97
CA PHE A 40 10.50 39.74 1.40
C PHE A 40 12.03 39.63 1.46
N ALA A 41 12.54 38.48 1.03
CA ALA A 41 13.89 38.02 1.34
C ALA A 41 14.99 38.97 0.86
N GLY A 42 14.73 39.78 -0.17
CA GLY A 42 15.76 40.55 -0.83
C GLY A 42 16.86 39.62 -1.34
N GLU A 43 18.10 39.90 -0.94
CA GLU A 43 19.26 39.06 -1.28
C GLU A 43 19.42 37.84 -0.35
N GLY A 44 18.59 37.72 0.70
CA GLY A 44 18.60 36.59 1.63
C GLY A 44 19.71 36.60 2.67
N ALA A 45 20.51 37.67 2.79
CA ALA A 45 21.66 37.74 3.70
C ALA A 45 21.28 37.54 5.17
N PHE A 46 20.28 38.28 5.67
CA PHE A 46 19.80 38.11 7.04
C PHE A 46 19.17 36.73 7.24
N LEU A 47 18.34 36.28 6.30
CA LEU A 47 17.67 34.98 6.36
C LEU A 47 18.69 33.83 6.49
N GLU A 48 19.78 33.87 5.73
CA GLU A 48 20.85 32.87 5.81
C GLU A 48 21.56 32.90 7.17
N ALA A 49 21.94 34.09 7.65
CA ALA A 49 22.64 34.25 8.91
C ALA A 49 21.77 33.84 10.11
N ALA A 50 20.49 34.23 10.09
CA ALA A 50 19.49 33.86 11.07
C ALA A 50 19.22 32.35 11.07
N ALA A 51 19.07 31.74 9.88
CA ALA A 51 18.87 30.30 9.74
C ALA A 51 20.02 29.49 10.33
N LYS A 52 21.27 29.91 10.07
CA LYS A 52 22.47 29.29 10.67
C LYS A 52 22.48 29.45 12.19
N ARG A 53 22.21 30.66 12.69
CA ARG A 53 22.29 30.98 14.12
C ARG A 53 21.21 30.30 14.96
N TRP A 54 19.98 30.26 14.45
CA TRP A 54 18.85 29.62 15.12
C TRP A 54 18.71 28.13 14.77
N GLN A 55 19.54 27.61 13.86
CA GLN A 55 19.51 26.23 13.37
C GLN A 55 18.15 25.84 12.77
N VAL A 56 17.60 26.68 11.89
CA VAL A 56 16.29 26.48 11.26
C VAL A 56 16.42 26.43 9.74
N THR A 57 15.45 25.82 9.06
CA THR A 57 15.46 25.70 7.59
C THR A 57 14.87 26.96 6.95
N PRO A 58 15.62 27.72 6.12
CA PRO A 58 15.16 28.98 5.54
C PRO A 58 14.23 28.76 4.34
N TYR A 59 13.29 29.66 4.15
CA TYR A 59 12.42 29.78 2.98
C TYR A 59 12.30 31.25 2.58
N ALA A 60 12.68 31.54 1.34
CA ALA A 60 12.78 32.87 0.78
C ALA A 60 11.74 33.08 -0.32
N ASN A 61 11.00 34.18 -0.25
CA ASN A 61 10.24 34.70 -1.38
C ASN A 61 10.75 36.09 -1.72
N GLU A 62 10.98 36.36 -3.01
CA GLU A 62 11.43 37.67 -3.48
C GLU A 62 10.81 37.98 -4.84
N LEU A 63 10.40 39.25 -5.05
CA LEU A 63 9.75 39.69 -6.28
C LEU A 63 10.77 40.07 -7.37
N ASP A 64 11.85 40.76 -6.99
CA ASP A 64 12.88 41.22 -7.93
C ASP A 64 13.66 40.05 -8.51
N GLY A 65 13.89 40.07 -9.83
CA GLY A 65 14.55 38.97 -10.53
C GLY A 65 16.00 38.74 -10.10
N ASN A 66 16.79 39.80 -9.94
CA ASN A 66 18.21 39.68 -9.58
C ASN A 66 18.37 39.19 -8.14
N ARG A 67 17.57 39.74 -7.22
CA ARG A 67 17.58 39.34 -5.81
C ARG A 67 17.03 37.92 -5.61
N ALA A 68 15.98 37.55 -6.34
CA ALA A 68 15.45 36.18 -6.31
C ALA A 68 16.46 35.16 -6.84
N GLU A 69 17.23 35.48 -7.88
CA GLU A 69 18.30 34.61 -8.38
C GLU A 69 19.41 34.41 -7.33
N GLN A 70 19.78 35.46 -6.58
CA GLN A 70 20.69 35.30 -5.44
C GLN A 70 20.10 34.38 -4.35
N CYS A 71 18.81 34.53 -4.03
CA CYS A 71 18.13 33.62 -3.10
C CYS A 71 18.13 32.17 -3.62
N LEU A 72 17.88 31.95 -4.92
CA LEU A 72 17.92 30.63 -5.55
C LEU A 72 19.31 30.00 -5.48
N GLN A 73 20.37 30.78 -5.68
CA GLN A 73 21.74 30.31 -5.53
C GLN A 73 22.09 29.96 -4.07
N ARG A 74 21.59 30.75 -3.09
CA ARG A 74 21.84 30.51 -1.66
C ARG A 74 21.07 29.32 -1.09
N PHE A 75 19.80 29.17 -1.45
CA PHE A 75 18.88 28.22 -0.79
C PHE A 75 18.39 27.08 -1.69
N GLY A 76 18.54 27.21 -3.01
CA GLY A 76 18.06 26.24 -3.99
C GLY A 76 16.56 26.35 -4.31
N VAL A 77 16.16 25.69 -5.39
CA VAL A 77 14.81 25.76 -5.99
C VAL A 77 13.67 25.24 -5.11
N ARG A 78 13.97 24.58 -3.98
CA ARG A 78 12.98 24.07 -3.02
C ARG A 78 12.66 25.06 -1.90
N GLN A 79 13.53 26.04 -1.69
CA GLN A 79 13.50 26.94 -0.54
C GLN A 79 13.45 28.41 -0.96
N ALA A 80 13.81 28.74 -2.20
CA ALA A 80 13.66 30.08 -2.75
C ALA A 80 12.65 30.10 -3.90
N VAL A 81 11.79 31.12 -3.92
CA VAL A 81 10.77 31.34 -4.94
C VAL A 81 10.81 32.80 -5.38
N ARG A 82 10.68 33.01 -6.70
CA ARG A 82 10.41 34.33 -7.28
C ARG A 82 8.91 34.53 -7.40
N CYS A 83 8.30 35.36 -6.58
CA CYS A 83 6.85 35.63 -6.66
C CYS A 83 6.45 36.91 -5.92
N ASP A 84 5.32 37.48 -6.34
CA ASP A 84 4.57 38.41 -5.50
C ASP A 84 4.09 37.67 -4.24
N VAL A 85 4.30 38.26 -3.06
CA VAL A 85 3.89 37.67 -1.79
C VAL A 85 2.39 37.33 -1.75
N GLU A 86 1.55 38.11 -2.41
CA GLU A 86 0.10 37.88 -2.45
C GLU A 86 -0.27 36.64 -3.27
N ARG A 87 0.61 36.25 -4.20
CA ARG A 87 0.53 35.08 -5.05
C ARG A 87 1.41 33.91 -4.59
N LEU A 88 2.09 34.03 -3.46
CA LEU A 88 2.88 32.93 -2.92
C LEU A 88 1.95 31.82 -2.40
N ILE A 89 2.11 30.60 -2.95
CA ILE A 89 1.42 29.40 -2.48
C ILE A 89 2.32 28.72 -1.44
N ALA A 90 2.04 29.00 -0.17
CA ALA A 90 2.69 28.34 0.95
C ALA A 90 1.68 27.70 1.90
N SER A 91 2.02 26.54 2.45
CA SER A 91 1.18 25.84 3.44
C SER A 91 0.90 26.74 4.66
N ASN A 92 -0.38 26.85 5.04
CA ASN A 92 -0.77 27.56 6.27
C ASN A 92 -0.21 26.84 7.50
N ASN A 93 0.16 27.63 8.52
CA ASN A 93 0.71 27.14 9.79
C ASN A 93 1.91 26.19 9.63
N ALA A 94 2.79 26.45 8.65
CA ALA A 94 3.92 25.58 8.31
C ALA A 94 5.28 26.11 8.75
N PHE A 95 5.35 27.36 9.21
CA PHE A 95 6.58 28.04 9.59
C PHE A 95 6.58 28.37 11.08
N SER A 96 7.70 28.09 11.75
CA SER A 96 7.85 28.30 13.19
C SER A 96 8.25 29.73 13.52
N ILE A 97 8.88 30.41 12.58
CA ILE A 97 9.32 31.80 12.71
C ILE A 97 9.23 32.52 11.37
N GLY A 98 8.87 33.81 11.41
CA GLY A 98 8.85 34.70 10.25
C GLY A 98 9.70 35.95 10.51
N TRP A 99 10.62 36.26 9.60
CA TRP A 99 11.29 37.55 9.54
C TRP A 99 10.61 38.40 8.48
N PHE A 100 9.89 39.44 8.91
CA PHE A 100 9.10 40.28 8.01
C PHE A 100 9.72 41.67 7.97
N ASN A 101 10.57 41.91 6.97
CA ASN A 101 11.07 43.24 6.62
C ASN A 101 10.47 43.66 5.27
N PRO A 102 9.17 44.02 5.24
CA PRO A 102 8.49 44.33 3.98
C PRO A 102 9.06 45.58 3.31
N PRO A 103 8.86 45.75 1.99
CA PRO A 103 9.26 46.96 1.29
C PRO A 103 8.51 48.19 1.85
N TYR A 104 9.24 49.29 2.01
CA TYR A 104 8.69 50.56 2.48
C TYR A 104 7.99 51.31 1.35
N ASP A 105 6.70 51.04 1.15
CA ASP A 105 5.93 51.62 0.04
C ASP A 105 4.50 52.05 0.42
N HIS A 106 3.84 52.76 -0.50
CA HIS A 106 2.46 53.22 -0.40
C HIS A 106 1.65 52.81 -1.63
N ASP A 107 0.51 52.18 -1.37
CA ASP A 107 -0.51 51.91 -2.36
C ASP A 107 -1.64 52.95 -2.25
N ALA A 108 -1.62 53.93 -3.16
CA ALA A 108 -2.57 55.04 -3.14
C ALA A 108 -4.01 54.63 -3.51
N THR A 109 -4.20 53.46 -4.14
CA THR A 109 -5.50 52.98 -4.61
C THR A 109 -6.18 52.01 -3.64
N ALA A 110 -5.49 51.58 -2.57
CA ALA A 110 -6.01 50.65 -1.59
C ALA A 110 -7.15 51.25 -0.73
N SER A 111 -8.23 50.49 -0.53
CA SER A 111 -9.28 50.79 0.45
C SER A 111 -8.85 50.31 1.85
N GLY A 112 -8.37 51.25 2.68
CA GLY A 112 -7.88 50.97 4.05
C GLY A 112 -6.51 51.60 4.30
N SER A 113 -5.64 50.91 5.04
CA SER A 113 -4.25 51.35 5.21
C SER A 113 -3.55 51.42 3.84
N LYS A 114 -3.18 52.64 3.44
CA LYS A 114 -2.42 52.90 2.20
C LYS A 114 -0.97 52.39 2.27
N ARG A 115 -0.52 51.95 3.45
CA ARG A 115 0.83 51.42 3.69
C ARG A 115 0.86 49.92 3.42
N VAL A 116 1.83 49.49 2.62
CA VAL A 116 1.94 48.10 2.17
C VAL A 116 2.42 47.18 3.30
N GLU A 117 3.22 47.71 4.23
CA GLU A 117 3.86 46.96 5.30
C GLU A 117 2.86 46.22 6.20
N PHE A 118 1.77 46.89 6.60
CA PHE A 118 0.73 46.29 7.44
C PHE A 118 -0.11 45.27 6.65
N ARG A 119 -0.44 45.57 5.39
CA ARG A 119 -1.18 44.64 4.51
C ARG A 119 -0.41 43.32 4.38
N TYR A 120 0.89 43.40 4.17
CA TYR A 120 1.79 42.27 4.03
C TYR A 120 2.04 41.49 5.32
N LEU A 121 2.13 42.17 6.47
CA LEU A 121 2.12 41.51 7.78
C LEU A 121 0.84 40.66 7.93
N ARG A 122 -0.33 41.26 7.66
CA ARG A 122 -1.62 40.58 7.81
C ARG A 122 -1.76 39.39 6.87
N HIS A 123 -1.34 39.53 5.61
CA HIS A 123 -1.40 38.44 4.63
C HIS A 123 -0.46 37.28 4.98
N SER A 124 0.76 37.60 5.42
CA SER A 124 1.80 36.60 5.73
C SER A 124 1.54 35.84 7.04
N TRP A 125 0.67 36.37 7.90
CA TRP A 125 0.33 35.80 9.21
C TRP A 125 -0.23 34.36 9.14
N LYS A 126 -0.90 34.00 8.04
CA LYS A 126 -1.53 32.67 7.85
C LYS A 126 -0.51 31.52 7.74
N TRP A 127 0.73 31.82 7.36
CA TRP A 127 1.78 30.81 7.15
C TRP A 127 2.49 30.43 8.44
N ILE A 128 2.54 31.33 9.42
CA ILE A 128 3.17 31.09 10.72
C ILE A 128 2.30 30.14 11.54
N GLN A 129 2.88 29.16 12.21
CA GLN A 129 2.15 28.22 13.05
C GLN A 129 1.72 28.84 14.38
N GLU A 130 0.75 28.21 15.05
CA GLU A 130 0.33 28.61 16.38
C GLU A 130 1.50 28.53 17.37
N GLY A 131 1.67 29.55 18.22
CA GLY A 131 2.85 29.72 19.08
C GLY A 131 4.12 30.13 18.33
N GLY A 132 4.08 30.29 17.01
CA GLY A 132 5.22 30.72 16.20
C GLY A 132 5.56 32.19 16.39
N ILE A 133 6.81 32.56 16.08
CA ILE A 133 7.32 33.92 16.29
C ILE A 133 7.25 34.72 14.98
N VAL A 134 6.75 35.94 15.03
CA VAL A 134 6.87 36.93 13.94
C VAL A 134 7.75 38.07 14.41
N MET A 135 8.82 38.34 13.68
CA MET A 135 9.69 39.50 13.87
C MET A 135 9.42 40.48 12.73
N TRP A 136 8.65 41.53 13.01
CA TRP A 136 8.27 42.54 12.03
C TRP A 136 9.14 43.79 12.16
N CYS A 137 10.00 44.02 11.17
CA CYS A 137 10.96 45.12 11.12
C CYS A 137 10.38 46.28 10.31
N VAL A 138 10.09 47.40 10.98
CA VAL A 138 9.47 48.59 10.36
C VAL A 138 9.94 49.87 11.03
N TYR A 139 9.64 51.02 10.44
CA TYR A 139 9.82 52.30 11.13
C TYR A 139 8.81 52.45 12.26
N ARG A 140 9.23 53.11 13.33
CA ARG A 140 8.42 53.33 14.54
C ARG A 140 7.05 53.94 14.25
N THR A 141 6.97 54.83 13.26
CA THR A 141 5.73 55.48 12.83
C THR A 141 4.79 54.54 12.05
N HIS A 142 5.30 53.44 11.50
CA HIS A 142 4.55 52.46 10.71
C HIS A 142 3.84 51.39 11.57
N LEU A 143 4.20 51.26 12.85
CA LEU A 143 3.38 50.56 13.85
C LEU A 143 2.13 51.41 14.15
N THR A 144 1.14 51.39 13.26
CA THR A 144 -0.10 52.17 13.40
C THR A 144 -1.03 51.58 14.45
N GLY A 145 -2.10 52.31 14.81
CA GLY A 145 -3.16 51.77 15.68
C GLY A 145 -3.82 50.53 15.07
N GLU A 146 -4.05 50.50 13.75
CA GLU A 146 -4.56 49.30 13.07
C GLU A 146 -3.62 48.10 13.18
N ALA A 147 -2.30 48.32 13.05
CA ALA A 147 -1.31 47.27 13.22
C ALA A 147 -1.26 46.75 14.65
N ALA A 148 -1.30 47.65 15.65
CA ALA A 148 -1.36 47.28 17.06
C ALA A 148 -2.66 46.50 17.40
N ALA A 149 -3.80 46.91 16.83
CA ALA A 149 -5.09 46.22 17.03
C ALA A 149 -5.11 44.83 16.38
N PHE A 150 -4.44 44.66 15.24
CA PHE A 150 -4.26 43.34 14.64
C PHE A 150 -3.35 42.45 15.49
N LEU A 151 -2.19 42.97 15.91
CA LEU A 151 -1.21 42.22 16.69
C LEU A 151 -1.78 41.78 18.05
N SER A 152 -2.47 42.67 18.76
CA SER A 152 -3.11 42.36 20.04
C SER A 152 -4.18 41.27 19.96
N LYS A 153 -4.94 41.21 18.87
CA LYS A 153 -5.98 40.17 18.66
C LYS A 153 -5.42 38.81 18.25
N ASN A 154 -4.26 38.80 17.61
CA ASN A 154 -3.71 37.61 16.95
C ASN A 154 -2.41 37.11 17.58
N SER A 155 -1.97 37.70 18.69
CA SER A 155 -0.74 37.30 19.39
C SER A 155 -0.98 37.13 20.89
N THR A 156 -0.39 36.09 21.47
CA THR A 156 -0.38 35.88 22.93
C THR A 156 0.54 36.87 23.66
N GLN A 157 1.61 37.31 22.98
CA GLN A 157 2.59 38.25 23.48
C GLN A 157 3.10 39.13 22.33
N VAL A 158 3.35 40.41 22.60
CA VAL A 158 3.97 41.35 21.66
C VAL A 158 4.94 42.26 22.41
N ASP A 159 6.17 42.35 21.90
CA ASP A 159 7.21 43.25 22.40
C ASP A 159 7.77 44.14 21.30
N VAL A 160 7.91 45.44 21.56
CA VAL A 160 8.40 46.46 20.63
C VAL A 160 9.80 46.90 21.03
N TRP A 161 10.78 46.54 20.21
CA TRP A 161 12.19 46.82 20.43
C TRP A 161 12.69 47.90 19.48
N ALA A 162 13.37 48.95 19.99
CA ALA A 162 14.04 49.93 19.15
C ALA A 162 15.41 49.40 18.71
N LEU A 163 15.72 49.46 17.41
CA LEU A 163 17.05 49.14 16.93
C LEU A 163 18.04 50.28 17.28
N PRO A 164 19.28 49.98 17.71
CA PRO A 164 20.25 51.01 18.07
C PRO A 164 20.61 51.94 16.91
N GLY A 165 20.48 53.25 17.09
CA GLY A 165 20.81 54.23 16.06
C GLY A 165 19.70 54.45 15.03
N LYS A 166 20.01 55.20 13.96
CA LYS A 166 19.05 55.55 12.92
C LYS A 166 19.33 54.80 11.63
N HIS A 167 18.28 54.22 11.06
CA HIS A 167 18.32 53.63 9.73
C HIS A 167 18.39 54.75 8.67
N LEU A 168 19.36 54.65 7.75
CA LEU A 168 19.72 55.70 6.78
C LEU A 168 20.01 57.07 7.44
N GLY A 169 20.41 57.08 8.72
CA GLY A 169 20.69 58.30 9.49
C GLY A 169 19.46 59.15 9.85
N GLN A 170 18.25 58.76 9.45
CA GLN A 170 17.04 59.60 9.57
C GLN A 170 15.88 58.93 10.30
N TYR A 171 15.72 57.61 10.17
CA TYR A 171 14.52 56.91 10.60
C TYR A 171 14.78 56.03 11.83
N ASP A 172 13.86 56.11 12.81
CA ASP A 172 13.86 55.22 13.97
C ASP A 172 13.19 53.89 13.57
N GLN A 173 13.97 52.81 13.53
CA GLN A 173 13.49 51.47 13.19
C GLN A 173 13.19 50.67 14.46
N VAL A 174 12.11 49.90 14.41
CA VAL A 174 11.70 48.99 15.49
C VAL A 174 11.54 47.58 14.95
N VAL A 175 11.75 46.60 15.82
CA VAL A 175 11.38 45.22 15.58
C VAL A 175 10.28 44.84 16.56
N VAL A 176 9.10 44.56 16.02
CA VAL A 176 7.97 44.07 16.79
C VAL A 176 8.03 42.55 16.78
N VAL A 177 8.26 41.95 17.96
CA VAL A 177 8.28 40.51 18.13
C VAL A 177 6.94 40.07 18.68
N ALA A 178 6.22 39.24 17.93
CA ALA A 178 4.90 38.77 18.28
C ALA A 178 4.83 37.24 18.28
N ILE A 179 4.20 36.66 19.29
CA ILE A 179 3.96 35.21 19.38
C ILE A 179 2.53 34.93 18.93
N LYS A 180 2.37 34.27 17.78
CA LYS A 180 1.05 34.00 17.20
C LYS A 180 0.17 33.20 18.16
N GLY A 181 -1.02 33.73 18.42
CA GLY A 181 -2.12 33.02 19.06
C GLY A 181 -3.17 33.94 19.66
N LEU A 182 -4.24 33.37 20.22
CA LEU A 182 -5.35 34.17 20.73
C LEU A 182 -5.03 34.79 22.10
N GLN A 183 -5.38 36.07 22.28
CA GLN A 183 -5.22 36.80 23.53
C GLN A 183 -6.55 36.92 24.28
N PRO A 184 -6.64 36.41 25.53
CA PRO A 184 -7.77 36.65 26.42
C PRO A 184 -8.17 38.12 26.64
N ASP A 185 -7.20 39.03 26.72
CA ASP A 185 -7.42 40.48 26.89
C ASP A 185 -6.70 41.30 25.81
N PRO A 186 -7.27 41.40 24.59
CA PRO A 186 -6.65 42.13 23.49
C PRO A 186 -6.53 43.63 23.76
N ASP A 187 -7.42 44.23 24.54
CA ASP A 187 -7.44 45.67 24.80
C ASP A 187 -6.25 46.06 25.70
N ALA A 188 -5.95 45.25 26.74
CA ALA A 188 -4.77 45.47 27.56
C ALA A 188 -3.46 45.32 26.75
N LEU A 189 -3.37 44.29 25.89
CA LEU A 189 -2.20 44.10 25.04
C LEU A 189 -2.05 45.22 24.00
N TYR A 190 -3.17 45.75 23.48
CA TYR A 190 -3.16 46.91 22.58
C TYR A 190 -2.55 48.14 23.24
N GLU A 191 -2.99 48.48 24.46
CA GLU A 191 -2.44 49.62 25.22
C GLU A 191 -0.96 49.40 25.58
N GLN A 192 -0.56 48.17 25.91
CA GLN A 192 0.84 47.81 26.10
C GLN A 192 1.68 48.07 24.85
N ILE A 193 1.21 47.65 23.67
CA ILE A 193 1.91 47.88 22.39
C ILE A 193 2.06 49.38 22.12
N LEU A 194 1.02 50.19 22.36
CA LEU A 194 1.10 51.64 22.17
C LEU A 194 2.04 52.32 23.16
N SER A 195 2.04 51.87 24.42
CA SER A 195 2.97 52.33 25.45
C SER A 195 4.43 52.01 25.07
N GLN A 196 4.71 50.76 24.70
CA GLN A 196 6.04 50.36 24.23
C GLN A 196 6.42 51.08 22.91
N LYS A 197 5.46 51.36 22.02
CA LYS A 197 5.72 52.20 20.84
C LYS A 197 6.08 53.64 21.24
N ALA A 198 5.46 54.20 22.27
CA ALA A 198 5.72 55.56 22.76
C ALA A 198 7.07 55.68 23.48
N GLN A 199 7.55 54.60 24.10
CA GLN A 199 8.87 54.52 24.73
C GLN A 199 9.51 53.14 24.50
N PRO A 200 10.00 52.86 23.28
CA PRO A 200 10.51 51.54 22.95
C PRO A 200 11.84 51.30 23.63
N ARG A 201 12.00 50.11 24.20
CA ARG A 201 13.27 49.69 24.81
C ARG A 201 14.29 49.46 23.72
N VAL A 202 15.47 50.08 23.85
CA VAL A 202 16.58 49.85 22.91
C VAL A 202 17.02 48.38 23.02
N LEU A 203 17.15 47.73 21.86
CA LEU A 203 17.53 46.34 21.77
C LEU A 203 19.04 46.19 21.98
N GLU A 204 19.39 45.63 23.12
CA GLU A 204 20.76 45.22 23.45
C GLU A 204 20.89 43.70 23.31
N VAL A 205 22.14 43.21 23.29
CA VAL A 205 22.41 41.77 23.26
C VAL A 205 21.87 41.15 24.54
N GLN A 206 20.92 40.22 24.42
CA GLN A 206 20.36 39.52 25.56
C GLN A 206 21.31 38.43 26.05
N PRO A 207 21.56 38.31 27.37
CA PRO A 207 22.41 37.26 27.93
C PRO A 207 21.79 35.87 27.76
N GLU A 208 20.46 35.79 27.84
CA GLU A 208 19.68 34.59 27.58
C GLU A 208 18.59 34.86 26.55
N PRO A 209 18.24 33.88 25.68
CA PRO A 209 17.17 34.06 24.71
C PRO A 209 15.81 34.25 25.36
N LEU A 210 15.09 35.30 24.94
CA LEU A 210 13.77 35.66 25.48
C LEU A 210 12.64 34.82 24.87
N TYR A 211 12.80 34.35 23.64
CA TYR A 211 11.77 33.60 22.93
C TYR A 211 12.24 32.20 22.54
N ARG A 212 11.31 31.25 22.55
CA ARG A 212 11.53 29.87 22.12
C ARG A 212 10.51 29.50 21.05
N LEU A 213 10.97 28.76 20.03
CA LEU A 213 10.07 28.24 19.01
C LEU A 213 9.15 27.16 19.60
N PRO A 214 7.90 27.07 19.15
CA PRO A 214 7.01 25.96 19.50
C PRO A 214 7.52 24.68 18.81
N PRO A 215 6.95 23.50 19.13
CA PRO A 215 7.33 22.25 18.47
C PRO A 215 7.34 22.36 16.94
N ALA A 216 8.26 21.63 16.31
CA ALA A 216 8.41 21.65 14.86
C ALA A 216 7.09 21.24 14.17
N PRO A 217 6.75 21.85 13.01
CA PRO A 217 5.56 21.50 12.26
C PRO A 217 5.53 20.01 11.90
N ASP A 218 4.34 19.41 11.92
CA ASP A 218 4.14 17.98 11.61
C ASP A 218 4.69 17.62 10.22
N LYS A 219 5.62 16.65 10.18
CA LYS A 219 6.23 16.14 8.95
C LYS A 219 5.27 15.30 8.10
N SER A 220 4.17 14.80 8.67
CA SER A 220 3.17 14.01 7.95
C SER A 220 2.30 14.87 7.02
N ARG A 221 2.19 16.17 7.29
CA ARG A 221 1.43 17.10 6.47
C ARG A 221 2.19 17.42 5.19
N ARG A 222 1.48 17.37 4.06
CA ARG A 222 2.01 17.82 2.77
C ARG A 222 2.39 19.30 2.88
N PHE A 223 3.69 19.58 2.72
CA PHE A 223 4.23 20.92 2.70
C PHE A 223 4.34 21.42 1.26
N VAL A 224 3.91 22.66 1.03
CA VAL A 224 3.96 23.34 -0.27
C VAL A 224 4.59 24.71 -0.05
N PHE A 225 5.51 25.07 -0.94
CA PHE A 225 6.11 26.39 -1.05
C PHE A 225 6.47 26.62 -2.53
N ALA A 226 5.63 27.35 -3.25
CA ALA A 226 5.71 27.50 -4.69
C ALA A 226 5.07 28.84 -5.14
N PRO A 227 5.44 29.37 -6.31
CA PRO A 227 4.74 30.50 -6.90
C PRO A 227 3.39 30.04 -7.50
N ASP A 228 2.41 30.93 -7.56
CA ASP A 228 1.13 30.70 -8.26
C ASP A 228 1.30 30.64 -9.79
N VAL A 229 2.29 31.35 -10.33
CA VAL A 229 2.63 31.33 -11.75
C VAL A 229 4.08 30.88 -11.90
N ILE A 230 4.29 29.83 -12.68
CA ILE A 230 5.61 29.31 -13.03
C ILE A 230 5.94 29.85 -14.43
N ASP A 231 7.05 30.56 -14.56
CA ASP A 231 7.56 31.00 -15.87
C ASP A 231 8.25 29.86 -16.62
N GLU A 232 8.53 30.06 -17.91
CA GLU A 232 9.12 29.02 -18.78
C GLU A 232 10.47 28.51 -18.25
N GLU A 233 11.29 29.41 -17.71
CA GLU A 233 12.63 29.07 -17.20
C GLU A 233 12.55 28.24 -15.92
N GLN A 234 11.70 28.65 -14.97
CA GLN A 234 11.44 27.90 -13.74
C GLN A 234 10.74 26.56 -14.04
N GLY A 235 9.84 26.53 -15.03
CA GLY A 235 9.18 25.33 -15.49
C GLY A 235 10.16 24.29 -16.04
N LEU A 236 11.10 24.73 -16.88
CA LEU A 236 12.17 23.87 -17.41
C LEU A 236 13.02 23.29 -16.27
N ARG A 237 13.48 24.13 -15.33
CA ARG A 237 14.25 23.68 -14.16
C ARG A 237 13.49 22.64 -13.33
N LEU A 238 12.17 22.79 -13.17
CA LEU A 238 11.33 21.81 -12.45
C LEU A 238 11.17 20.49 -13.21
N ILE A 239 11.03 20.52 -14.54
CA ILE A 239 10.94 19.30 -15.37
C ILE A 239 12.27 18.54 -15.36
N GLU A 240 13.39 19.24 -15.42
CA GLU A 240 14.73 18.65 -15.37
C GLU A 240 15.04 18.04 -14.00
N ALA A 241 14.65 18.71 -12.91
CA ALA A 241 14.95 18.26 -11.56
C ALA A 241 13.92 17.26 -10.98
N GLN A 242 12.66 17.32 -11.42
CA GLN A 242 11.53 16.62 -10.79
C GLN A 242 10.48 16.11 -11.80
N GLY A 243 10.83 16.01 -13.09
CA GLY A 243 9.90 15.58 -14.12
C GLY A 243 9.34 14.18 -13.88
N ALA A 244 8.07 13.98 -14.23
CA ALA A 244 7.37 12.70 -14.08
C ALA A 244 8.11 11.51 -14.73
N TRP A 245 8.90 11.79 -15.77
CA TRP A 245 9.73 10.80 -16.45
C TRP A 245 10.76 10.13 -15.53
N GLN A 246 11.23 10.81 -14.47
CA GLN A 246 12.18 10.23 -13.50
C GLN A 246 11.49 9.31 -12.49
N THR A 247 10.16 9.32 -12.44
CA THR A 247 9.44 8.52 -11.44
C THR A 247 9.52 7.04 -11.78
N ASN A 248 9.63 6.20 -10.74
CA ASN A 248 9.61 4.74 -10.90
C ASN A 248 8.39 4.25 -11.67
N GLY A 249 7.22 4.88 -11.46
CA GLY A 249 5.99 4.53 -12.18
C GLY A 249 6.12 4.71 -13.68
N PHE A 250 6.66 5.85 -14.12
CA PHE A 250 6.89 6.11 -15.53
C PHE A 250 7.99 5.22 -16.11
N GLN A 251 9.11 5.07 -15.41
CA GLN A 251 10.20 4.18 -15.82
C GLN A 251 9.73 2.72 -15.96
N SER A 252 8.79 2.28 -15.12
CA SER A 252 8.20 0.93 -15.22
C SER A 252 7.39 0.72 -16.51
N LEU A 253 6.81 1.77 -17.08
CA LEU A 253 6.09 1.67 -18.36
C LEU A 253 7.05 1.53 -19.56
N LEU A 254 8.27 2.04 -19.43
CA LEU A 254 9.32 1.94 -20.45
C LEU A 254 10.21 0.70 -20.26
N ALA A 255 10.12 0.03 -19.11
CA ALA A 255 10.91 -1.13 -18.81
C ALA A 255 10.59 -2.27 -19.80
N ILE A 256 11.64 -2.84 -20.40
CA ILE A 256 11.50 -4.03 -21.24
C ILE A 256 11.04 -5.17 -20.31
N PRO A 257 9.90 -5.83 -20.60
CA PRO A 257 9.44 -6.93 -19.76
C PRO A 257 10.47 -8.06 -19.76
N PRO A 258 10.76 -8.67 -18.60
CA PRO A 258 11.72 -9.76 -18.52
C PRO A 258 11.26 -10.94 -19.40
N THR A 259 12.22 -11.70 -19.94
CA THR A 259 11.91 -12.91 -20.69
C THR A 259 11.01 -13.80 -19.85
N PRO A 260 9.80 -14.19 -20.33
CA PRO A 260 8.89 -14.93 -19.48
C PRO A 260 9.49 -16.30 -19.18
N PRO A 261 9.37 -16.79 -17.94
CA PRO A 261 10.01 -18.03 -17.51
C PRO A 261 9.60 -19.20 -18.41
N GLN A 262 10.52 -20.14 -18.60
CA GLN A 262 10.18 -21.39 -19.27
C GLN A 262 9.07 -22.09 -18.50
N ILE A 263 8.06 -22.56 -19.23
CA ILE A 263 6.96 -23.29 -18.60
C ILE A 263 7.43 -24.73 -18.42
N GLU A 264 7.35 -25.25 -17.20
CA GLU A 264 7.78 -26.62 -16.87
C GLU A 264 6.59 -27.56 -16.71
N PRO A 265 5.92 -28.04 -17.78
CA PRO A 265 4.83 -28.98 -17.64
C PRO A 265 5.34 -30.32 -17.08
N VAL A 266 4.46 -31.09 -16.43
CA VAL A 266 4.85 -32.43 -15.92
C VAL A 266 5.21 -33.35 -17.09
N VAL A 267 4.41 -33.34 -18.15
CA VAL A 267 4.62 -34.12 -19.38
C VAL A 267 4.49 -33.19 -20.58
N VAL A 268 5.25 -33.45 -21.64
CA VAL A 268 5.17 -32.69 -22.90
C VAL A 268 3.73 -32.67 -23.43
N PRO A 269 3.17 -31.50 -23.79
CA PRO A 269 1.87 -31.41 -24.45
C PRO A 269 1.85 -32.21 -25.76
N ARG A 270 0.76 -32.92 -26.02
CA ARG A 270 0.55 -33.60 -27.31
C ARG A 270 0.06 -32.60 -28.36
N PRO A 271 0.16 -32.91 -29.66
CA PRO A 271 -0.36 -32.04 -30.72
C PRO A 271 -1.80 -31.54 -30.50
N GLY A 272 -2.71 -32.39 -30.02
CA GLY A 272 -4.08 -31.98 -29.71
C GLY A 272 -4.22 -31.00 -28.53
N HIS A 273 -3.21 -30.90 -27.66
CA HIS A 273 -3.16 -29.89 -26.60
C HIS A 273 -2.59 -28.55 -27.10
N MET A 274 -1.96 -28.50 -28.28
CA MET A 274 -1.37 -27.26 -28.81
C MET A 274 -2.45 -26.19 -29.05
N ALA A 275 -3.66 -26.59 -29.43
CA ALA A 275 -4.79 -25.67 -29.56
C ALA A 275 -5.10 -24.93 -28.24
N LEU A 276 -5.09 -25.67 -27.12
CA LEU A 276 -5.32 -25.09 -25.80
C LEU A 276 -4.15 -24.21 -25.35
N VAL A 277 -2.92 -24.57 -25.71
CA VAL A 277 -1.71 -23.79 -25.41
C VAL A 277 -1.72 -22.45 -26.17
N LEU A 278 -2.05 -22.49 -27.46
CA LEU A 278 -2.23 -21.30 -28.30
C LEU A 278 -3.37 -20.42 -27.75
N ALA A 279 -4.52 -21.03 -27.44
CA ALA A 279 -5.68 -20.33 -26.88
C ALA A 279 -5.37 -19.63 -25.54
N ALA A 280 -4.57 -20.27 -24.69
CA ALA A 280 -4.15 -19.72 -23.41
C ALA A 280 -3.14 -18.56 -23.53
N GLY A 281 -2.77 -18.15 -24.74
CA GLY A 281 -1.82 -17.05 -24.99
C GLY A 281 -0.35 -17.43 -24.73
N VAL A 282 -0.05 -18.72 -24.54
CA VAL A 282 1.32 -19.18 -24.23
C VAL A 282 2.29 -18.95 -25.41
N ALA A 283 1.75 -18.92 -26.63
CA ALA A 283 2.49 -18.64 -27.85
C ALA A 283 2.29 -17.20 -28.33
N ASP A 284 1.80 -16.29 -27.50
CA ASP A 284 1.68 -14.89 -27.87
C ASP A 284 3.07 -14.30 -28.12
N GLY A 285 3.25 -13.71 -29.31
CA GLY A 285 4.55 -13.23 -29.78
C GLY A 285 5.45 -14.33 -30.35
N ALA A 286 4.96 -15.57 -30.48
CA ALA A 286 5.68 -16.61 -31.22
C ALA A 286 5.79 -16.22 -32.70
N VAL A 287 7.00 -16.28 -33.24
CA VAL A 287 7.26 -16.10 -34.67
C VAL A 287 7.52 -17.47 -35.28
N ILE A 288 6.72 -17.85 -36.27
CA ILE A 288 6.86 -19.13 -36.97
C ILE A 288 6.82 -18.93 -38.48
N GLU A 289 7.47 -19.83 -39.21
CA GLU A 289 7.27 -19.97 -40.65
C GLU A 289 6.02 -20.83 -40.89
N THR A 290 5.11 -20.32 -41.71
CA THR A 290 3.89 -20.99 -42.16
C THR A 290 3.93 -21.21 -43.67
N GLU A 291 3.26 -22.27 -44.14
CA GLU A 291 3.18 -22.57 -45.57
C GLU A 291 2.34 -21.53 -46.34
N ASP A 292 1.24 -21.07 -45.73
CA ASP A 292 0.24 -20.23 -46.39
C ASP A 292 0.54 -18.71 -46.27
N TYR A 293 1.23 -18.27 -45.21
CA TYR A 293 1.39 -16.84 -44.87
C TYR A 293 2.85 -16.42 -44.63
N GLY A 294 3.81 -17.30 -44.94
CA GLY A 294 5.23 -17.03 -44.69
C GLY A 294 5.54 -16.87 -43.20
N THR A 295 6.44 -15.94 -42.86
CA THR A 295 6.79 -15.66 -41.46
C THR A 295 5.71 -14.83 -40.78
N VAL A 296 5.11 -15.38 -39.72
CA VAL A 296 4.03 -14.71 -38.97
C VAL A 296 4.31 -14.69 -37.48
N ALA A 297 3.89 -13.60 -36.82
CA ALA A 297 3.76 -13.52 -35.37
C ALA A 297 2.35 -13.91 -34.94
N ILE A 298 2.24 -14.74 -33.89
CA ILE A 298 0.96 -15.30 -33.43
C ILE A 298 0.47 -14.55 -32.18
N ARG A 299 -0.86 -14.35 -32.10
CA ARG A 299 -1.57 -13.96 -30.89
C ARG A 299 -2.84 -14.79 -30.72
N GLY A 300 -2.99 -15.48 -29.60
CA GLY A 300 -4.20 -16.18 -29.20
C GLY A 300 -5.04 -15.35 -28.23
N LYS A 301 -6.36 -15.30 -28.45
CA LYS A 301 -7.30 -14.65 -27.53
C LYS A 301 -8.50 -15.55 -27.29
N THR A 302 -8.77 -15.89 -26.03
CA THR A 302 -10.02 -16.55 -25.65
C THR A 302 -11.03 -15.55 -25.08
N GLN A 303 -12.27 -15.61 -25.58
CA GLN A 303 -13.38 -14.82 -25.09
C GLN A 303 -14.58 -15.72 -24.78
N HIS A 304 -15.32 -15.42 -23.72
CA HIS A 304 -16.57 -16.12 -23.45
C HIS A 304 -17.67 -15.57 -24.36
N VAL A 305 -18.17 -16.42 -25.25
CA VAL A 305 -19.29 -16.08 -26.13
C VAL A 305 -20.56 -16.69 -25.55
N GLN A 306 -21.64 -15.91 -25.54
CA GLN A 306 -22.96 -16.38 -25.13
C GLN A 306 -23.57 -17.19 -26.27
N GLN A 307 -23.79 -18.48 -26.02
CA GLN A 307 -24.50 -19.37 -26.94
C GLN A 307 -25.87 -19.70 -26.37
N VAL A 308 -26.93 -19.48 -27.16
CA VAL A 308 -28.28 -19.93 -26.79
C VAL A 308 -28.31 -21.46 -26.90
N ALA A 309 -28.30 -22.15 -25.76
CA ALA A 309 -28.24 -23.60 -25.71
C ALA A 309 -29.63 -24.23 -25.90
N ARG A 310 -30.68 -23.57 -25.39
CA ARG A 310 -32.06 -24.04 -25.47
C ARG A 310 -33.03 -22.89 -25.26
N VAL A 311 -34.13 -22.87 -26.01
CA VAL A 311 -35.26 -21.96 -25.77
C VAL A 311 -36.47 -22.83 -25.51
N ASP A 312 -36.93 -22.86 -24.27
CA ASP A 312 -38.17 -23.54 -23.89
C ASP A 312 -39.30 -22.52 -23.81
N VAL A 313 -40.47 -22.87 -24.35
CA VAL A 313 -41.69 -22.06 -24.23
C VAL A 313 -42.58 -22.78 -23.23
N GLU A 314 -42.76 -22.18 -22.06
CA GLU A 314 -43.63 -22.70 -21.00
C GLU A 314 -44.79 -21.74 -20.79
N SER A 315 -45.99 -22.25 -20.49
CA SER A 315 -47.13 -21.42 -20.10
C SER A 315 -46.88 -20.79 -18.74
N ASP A 316 -47.29 -19.53 -18.54
CA ASP A 316 -47.13 -18.83 -17.27
C ASP A 316 -47.90 -19.58 -16.16
N PRO A 317 -47.29 -19.86 -14.98
CA PRO A 317 -47.97 -20.56 -13.89
C PRO A 317 -49.22 -19.84 -13.35
N THR A 318 -49.35 -18.54 -13.62
CA THR A 318 -50.45 -17.69 -13.14
C THR A 318 -51.46 -17.27 -14.21
N ASP A 319 -51.15 -17.47 -15.50
CA ASP A 319 -52.05 -17.14 -16.61
C ASP A 319 -51.83 -18.11 -17.80
N PRO A 320 -52.73 -19.08 -18.04
CA PRO A 320 -52.57 -20.09 -19.09
C PRO A 320 -52.47 -19.54 -20.52
N ASP A 321 -52.99 -18.34 -20.78
CA ASP A 321 -52.98 -17.70 -22.10
C ASP A 321 -51.67 -16.93 -22.38
N ARG A 322 -50.80 -16.78 -21.36
CA ARG A 322 -49.52 -16.10 -21.47
C ARG A 322 -48.37 -17.09 -21.60
N GLN A 323 -47.60 -16.98 -22.68
CA GLN A 323 -46.41 -17.82 -22.90
C GLN A 323 -45.14 -17.12 -22.40
N VAL A 324 -44.32 -17.84 -21.63
CA VAL A 324 -43.01 -17.39 -21.14
C VAL A 324 -41.91 -18.12 -21.89
N LYS A 325 -41.02 -17.35 -22.55
CA LYS A 325 -39.82 -17.89 -23.23
C LYS A 325 -38.66 -17.96 -22.24
N LYS A 326 -38.23 -19.18 -21.92
CA LYS A 326 -37.05 -19.43 -21.09
C LYS A 326 -35.84 -19.74 -21.97
N THR A 327 -34.97 -18.76 -22.12
CA THR A 327 -33.71 -18.89 -22.87
C THR A 327 -32.61 -19.36 -21.93
N THR A 328 -32.09 -20.57 -22.13
CA THR A 328 -30.89 -21.05 -21.45
C THR A 328 -29.66 -20.60 -22.22
N ILE A 329 -28.91 -19.65 -21.65
CA ILE A 329 -27.65 -19.16 -22.21
C ILE A 329 -26.49 -19.96 -21.60
N ARG A 330 -25.66 -20.56 -22.46
CA ARG A 330 -24.41 -21.22 -22.08
C ARG A 330 -23.25 -20.34 -22.52
N LEU A 331 -22.35 -20.02 -21.58
CA LEU A 331 -21.07 -19.38 -21.92
C LEU A 331 -20.15 -20.44 -22.52
N LYS A 332 -19.84 -20.33 -23.81
CA LYS A 332 -18.83 -21.15 -24.49
C LYS A 332 -17.55 -20.30 -24.65
N PRO A 333 -16.38 -20.75 -24.17
CA PRO A 333 -15.12 -20.10 -24.54
C PRO A 333 -14.91 -20.28 -26.05
N SER A 334 -14.72 -19.18 -26.76
CA SER A 334 -14.33 -19.13 -28.17
C SER A 334 -12.91 -18.60 -28.25
N THR A 335 -12.06 -19.23 -29.05
CA THR A 335 -10.68 -18.79 -29.27
C THR A 335 -10.57 -18.18 -30.65
N THR A 336 -9.97 -16.99 -30.71
CA THR A 336 -9.57 -16.31 -31.94
C THR A 336 -8.05 -16.34 -32.02
N LEU A 337 -7.52 -16.71 -33.18
CA LEU A 337 -6.08 -16.63 -33.48
C LEU A 337 -5.85 -15.49 -34.46
N THR A 338 -5.00 -14.53 -34.10
CA THR A 338 -4.57 -13.46 -34.99
C THR A 338 -3.12 -13.71 -35.40
N LEU A 339 -2.86 -13.65 -36.70
CA LEU A 339 -1.53 -13.71 -37.28
C LEU A 339 -1.16 -12.34 -37.83
N LEU A 340 0.07 -11.89 -37.54
CA LEU A 340 0.68 -10.72 -38.17
C LEU A 340 1.81 -11.20 -39.07
N ALA A 341 1.61 -11.11 -40.38
CA ALA A 341 2.62 -11.47 -41.37
C ALA A 341 3.69 -10.37 -41.50
N ALA A 342 4.86 -10.74 -42.05
CA ALA A 342 6.00 -9.84 -42.18
C ALA A 342 5.74 -8.60 -43.07
N ASP A 343 4.76 -8.69 -43.97
CA ASP A 343 4.29 -7.59 -44.83
C ASP A 343 3.28 -6.64 -44.12
N GLY A 344 2.95 -6.92 -42.87
CA GLY A 344 1.95 -6.17 -42.09
C GLY A 344 0.52 -6.68 -42.25
N THR A 345 0.28 -7.73 -43.04
CA THR A 345 -1.05 -8.31 -43.20
C THR A 345 -1.52 -8.98 -41.90
N LEU A 346 -2.76 -8.69 -41.50
CA LEU A 346 -3.42 -9.30 -40.36
C LEU A 346 -4.41 -10.37 -40.83
N ILE A 347 -4.27 -11.59 -40.33
CA ILE A 347 -5.20 -12.69 -40.57
C ILE A 347 -5.86 -13.07 -39.23
N GLU A 348 -7.18 -13.02 -39.16
CA GLU A 348 -7.95 -13.48 -38.01
C GLU A 348 -8.65 -14.80 -38.34
N MET A 349 -8.48 -15.78 -37.46
CA MET A 349 -9.08 -17.10 -37.56
C MET A 349 -9.98 -17.32 -36.35
N ASP A 350 -11.28 -17.43 -36.62
CA ASP A 350 -12.30 -17.64 -35.60
C ASP A 350 -12.87 -19.06 -35.65
N GLY A 351 -13.06 -19.65 -34.48
CA GLY A 351 -13.70 -20.95 -34.32
C GLY A 351 -12.75 -22.13 -34.27
N ASP A 352 -13.25 -23.23 -33.73
CA ASP A 352 -12.46 -24.41 -33.37
C ASP A 352 -11.86 -25.11 -34.62
N ASP A 353 -12.58 -25.13 -35.74
CA ASP A 353 -12.17 -25.81 -36.98
C ASP A 353 -11.02 -25.09 -37.69
N ALA A 354 -11.12 -23.77 -37.87
CA ALA A 354 -10.07 -22.96 -38.49
C ALA A 354 -8.76 -23.02 -37.68
N LEU A 355 -8.87 -23.01 -36.35
CA LEU A 355 -7.72 -23.17 -35.46
C LEU A 355 -7.09 -24.57 -35.59
N LEU A 356 -7.90 -25.63 -35.65
CA LEU A 356 -7.42 -27.00 -35.78
C LEU A 356 -6.72 -27.22 -37.13
N ASP A 357 -7.26 -26.67 -38.20
CA ASP A 357 -6.67 -26.71 -39.54
C ASP A 357 -5.31 -26.01 -39.55
N PHE A 358 -5.22 -24.81 -38.99
CA PHE A 358 -3.95 -24.08 -38.85
C PHE A 358 -2.90 -24.89 -38.09
N ILE A 359 -3.28 -25.49 -36.95
CA ILE A 359 -2.38 -26.29 -36.13
C ILE A 359 -1.91 -27.55 -36.87
N THR A 360 -2.81 -28.17 -37.63
CA THR A 360 -2.52 -29.40 -38.36
C THR A 360 -1.53 -29.14 -39.48
N ARG A 361 -1.71 -28.06 -40.25
CA ARG A 361 -0.78 -27.64 -41.31
C ARG A 361 0.58 -27.21 -40.76
N ASN A 362 0.58 -26.42 -39.68
CA ASN A 362 1.82 -25.84 -39.12
C ASN A 362 2.41 -26.66 -37.95
N LYS A 363 2.07 -27.95 -37.86
CA LYS A 363 2.40 -28.81 -36.71
C LYS A 363 3.89 -28.85 -36.38
N LYS A 364 4.77 -28.90 -37.39
CA LYS A 364 6.23 -29.00 -37.18
C LYS A 364 6.79 -27.71 -36.59
N ALA A 365 6.44 -26.56 -37.15
CA ALA A 365 6.90 -25.26 -36.69
C ALA A 365 6.40 -24.97 -35.26
N LEU A 366 5.11 -25.21 -35.00
CA LEU A 366 4.52 -25.07 -33.67
C LEU A 366 5.15 -26.04 -32.65
N ALA A 367 5.35 -27.31 -33.00
CA ALA A 367 5.98 -28.27 -32.09
C ALA A 367 7.43 -27.89 -31.77
N SER A 368 8.20 -27.41 -32.76
CA SER A 368 9.56 -26.93 -32.55
C SER A 368 9.60 -25.75 -31.57
N TYR A 369 8.76 -24.74 -31.80
CA TYR A 369 8.62 -23.59 -30.90
C TYR A 369 8.26 -24.02 -29.47
N LEU A 370 7.25 -24.88 -29.32
CA LEU A 370 6.79 -25.34 -28.00
C LEU A 370 7.82 -26.22 -27.30
N ASN A 371 8.57 -27.06 -28.01
CA ASN A 371 9.65 -27.86 -27.41
C ASN A 371 10.81 -26.98 -26.90
N ASN A 372 11.10 -25.85 -27.57
CA ASN A 372 12.08 -24.88 -27.07
C ASN A 372 11.54 -24.07 -25.88
N ARG A 373 10.22 -23.91 -25.78
CA ARG A 373 9.55 -23.14 -24.71
C ARG A 373 9.28 -23.96 -23.45
N PHE A 374 9.05 -25.27 -23.59
CA PHE A 374 8.70 -26.17 -22.51
C PHE A 374 9.87 -27.03 -22.07
N SER A 375 10.12 -27.09 -20.76
CA SER A 375 11.06 -28.03 -20.15
C SER A 375 10.27 -29.06 -19.34
N PRO A 376 9.90 -30.23 -19.91
CA PRO A 376 9.07 -31.21 -19.23
C PRO A 376 9.81 -31.82 -18.03
N MET A 377 9.12 -31.95 -16.90
CA MET A 377 9.70 -32.53 -15.69
C MET A 377 9.95 -34.03 -15.84
N TYR A 378 9.01 -34.76 -16.44
CA TYR A 378 9.08 -36.20 -16.62
C TYR A 378 9.59 -36.58 -18.01
N ARG A 379 10.65 -37.40 -18.03
CA ARG A 379 11.38 -37.81 -19.25
C ARG A 379 11.08 -39.24 -19.71
N PHE A 380 9.96 -39.82 -19.28
CA PHE A 380 9.54 -41.19 -19.61
C PHE A 380 10.50 -42.30 -19.10
N ASP A 381 11.26 -42.02 -18.05
CA ASP A 381 12.23 -42.90 -17.40
C ASP A 381 11.64 -43.72 -16.23
N PHE A 382 10.31 -43.69 -16.07
CA PHE A 382 9.56 -44.25 -14.94
C PHE A 382 9.91 -43.66 -13.56
N ASN A 383 10.67 -42.56 -13.51
CA ASN A 383 11.13 -41.93 -12.28
C ASN A 383 11.84 -42.93 -11.32
N GLY A 384 12.56 -43.91 -11.87
CA GLY A 384 13.20 -44.98 -11.08
C GLY A 384 12.25 -46.05 -10.53
N LEU A 385 10.93 -45.92 -10.70
CA LEU A 385 9.92 -46.78 -10.07
C LEU A 385 9.68 -48.12 -10.78
N ASN A 386 10.46 -48.47 -11.80
CA ASN A 386 10.27 -49.69 -12.62
C ASN A 386 10.02 -50.93 -11.77
N ARG A 387 10.92 -51.23 -10.82
CA ARG A 387 10.84 -52.40 -9.95
C ARG A 387 9.60 -52.40 -9.06
N PHE A 388 9.20 -51.23 -8.56
CA PHE A 388 8.00 -51.08 -7.73
C PHE A 388 6.74 -51.31 -8.57
N LEU A 389 6.62 -50.62 -9.71
CA LEU A 389 5.46 -50.69 -10.60
C LEU A 389 5.27 -52.09 -11.22
N ASP A 390 6.35 -52.81 -11.50
CA ASP A 390 6.30 -54.17 -12.03
C ASP A 390 5.81 -55.22 -11.03
N ARG A 391 5.84 -54.92 -9.72
CA ARG A 391 5.33 -55.79 -8.66
C ARG A 391 3.85 -55.59 -8.37
N VAL A 392 3.28 -54.46 -8.76
CA VAL A 392 1.87 -54.14 -8.51
C VAL A 392 0.96 -55.13 -9.25
N ARG A 393 0.01 -55.75 -8.52
CA ARG A 393 -0.99 -56.68 -9.07
C ARG A 393 -2.39 -56.28 -8.62
N LEU A 394 -3.14 -55.63 -9.51
CA LEU A 394 -4.54 -55.28 -9.25
C LEU A 394 -5.38 -56.54 -9.09
N LYS A 395 -6.17 -56.59 -8.02
CA LYS A 395 -6.94 -57.78 -7.60
C LYS A 395 -6.07 -59.04 -7.49
N GLY A 396 -4.78 -58.90 -7.22
CA GLY A 396 -3.81 -60.01 -7.14
C GLY A 396 -3.46 -60.67 -8.48
N LYS A 397 -4.02 -60.22 -9.61
CA LYS A 397 -3.86 -60.89 -10.92
C LYS A 397 -3.35 -59.98 -12.02
N TYR A 398 -3.85 -58.76 -12.12
CA TYR A 398 -3.67 -57.94 -13.33
C TYR A 398 -2.53 -56.92 -13.14
N PRO A 399 -1.52 -56.88 -14.03
CA PRO A 399 -0.48 -55.86 -13.99
C PRO A 399 -1.03 -54.49 -14.43
N LEU A 400 -0.33 -53.42 -14.06
CA LEU A 400 -0.60 -52.08 -14.59
C LEU A 400 -0.24 -52.00 -16.08
N TYR A 401 -1.07 -51.32 -16.87
CA TYR A 401 -0.73 -51.01 -18.26
C TYR A 401 0.46 -50.06 -18.33
N ALA A 402 1.25 -50.13 -19.40
CA ALA A 402 2.41 -49.26 -19.60
C ALA A 402 2.06 -47.76 -19.49
N ALA A 403 0.93 -47.35 -20.07
CA ALA A 403 0.44 -45.97 -19.94
C ALA A 403 0.14 -45.57 -18.48
N GLN A 404 -0.44 -46.47 -17.67
CA GLN A 404 -0.71 -46.21 -16.25
C GLN A 404 0.59 -46.06 -15.46
N LYS A 405 1.60 -46.88 -15.76
CA LYS A 405 2.93 -46.79 -15.14
C LYS A 405 3.59 -45.44 -15.43
N HIS A 406 3.57 -44.98 -16.68
CA HIS A 406 4.11 -43.65 -17.01
C HIS A 406 3.32 -42.51 -16.37
N VAL A 407 1.99 -42.62 -16.22
CA VAL A 407 1.21 -41.61 -15.49
C VAL A 407 1.59 -41.57 -14.02
N ILE A 408 1.75 -42.71 -13.36
CA ILE A 408 2.19 -42.77 -11.94
C ILE A 408 3.59 -42.16 -11.78
N ALA A 409 4.51 -42.50 -12.67
CA ALA A 409 5.85 -41.93 -12.67
C ALA A 409 5.84 -40.41 -12.93
N ALA A 410 5.00 -39.92 -13.85
CA ALA A 410 4.83 -38.49 -14.09
C ALA A 410 4.25 -37.76 -12.87
N VAL A 411 3.25 -38.34 -12.20
CA VAL A 411 2.63 -37.77 -11.00
C VAL A 411 3.64 -37.67 -9.86
N THR A 412 4.37 -38.75 -9.59
CA THR A 412 5.41 -38.76 -8.54
C THR A 412 6.54 -37.80 -8.86
N LYS A 413 7.02 -37.73 -10.12
CA LYS A 413 7.99 -36.74 -10.57
C LYS A 413 7.49 -35.30 -10.38
N GLY A 414 6.21 -35.06 -10.67
CA GLY A 414 5.58 -33.76 -10.48
C GLY A 414 5.59 -33.32 -9.01
N PHE A 415 5.36 -34.23 -8.08
CA PHE A 415 5.38 -33.95 -6.63
C PHE A 415 6.78 -33.64 -6.08
N GLU A 416 7.87 -33.95 -6.80
CA GLU A 416 9.23 -33.54 -6.40
C GLU A 416 9.43 -32.02 -6.47
N LYS A 417 8.63 -31.31 -7.27
CA LYS A 417 8.75 -29.86 -7.48
C LYS A 417 7.46 -29.09 -7.20
N ARG A 418 6.32 -29.75 -7.06
CA ARG A 418 5.00 -29.11 -6.96
C ARG A 418 4.18 -29.67 -5.82
N ASP A 419 3.45 -28.79 -5.14
CA ASP A 419 2.56 -29.18 -4.04
C ASP A 419 1.24 -29.81 -4.51
N SER A 420 0.88 -29.64 -5.80
CA SER A 420 -0.38 -30.15 -6.34
C SER A 420 -0.26 -30.63 -7.79
N ILE A 421 -0.95 -31.74 -8.07
CA ILE A 421 -1.00 -32.38 -9.38
C ILE A 421 -2.44 -32.75 -9.73
N LEU A 422 -2.87 -32.40 -10.93
CA LEU A 422 -4.19 -32.78 -11.45
C LEU A 422 -4.08 -34.02 -12.36
N LEU A 423 -4.62 -35.14 -11.89
CA LEU A 423 -4.78 -36.35 -12.70
C LEU A 423 -6.21 -36.41 -13.26
N VAL A 424 -6.35 -36.10 -14.55
CA VAL A 424 -7.63 -36.13 -15.26
C VAL A 424 -7.65 -37.31 -16.23
N GLY A 425 -8.72 -38.09 -16.22
CA GLY A 425 -8.87 -39.23 -17.13
C GLY A 425 -10.32 -39.67 -17.31
N GLN A 426 -10.64 -40.18 -18.49
CA GLN A 426 -11.95 -40.73 -18.83
C GLN A 426 -12.32 -41.94 -17.96
N MET A 427 -13.58 -42.36 -17.99
CA MET A 427 -14.04 -43.59 -17.31
C MET A 427 -13.24 -44.80 -17.83
N GLY A 428 -12.93 -45.76 -16.95
CA GLY A 428 -12.20 -46.98 -17.33
C GLY A 428 -10.66 -46.88 -17.36
N THR A 429 -10.08 -45.69 -17.39
CA THR A 429 -8.61 -45.49 -17.47
C THR A 429 -7.80 -45.97 -16.23
N GLY A 430 -8.47 -46.31 -15.13
CA GLY A 430 -7.82 -46.78 -13.90
C GLY A 430 -7.36 -45.65 -12.98
N LYS A 431 -8.13 -44.54 -12.86
CA LYS A 431 -7.83 -43.42 -11.95
C LYS A 431 -7.55 -43.84 -10.51
N THR A 432 -8.33 -44.79 -9.99
CA THR A 432 -8.14 -45.34 -8.63
C THR A 432 -6.80 -46.06 -8.51
N ALA A 433 -6.45 -46.91 -9.48
CA ALA A 433 -5.17 -47.59 -9.54
C ALA A 433 -3.99 -46.61 -9.65
N MET A 434 -4.07 -45.62 -10.54
CA MET A 434 -2.99 -44.63 -10.72
C MET A 434 -2.81 -43.74 -9.49
N GLY A 435 -3.89 -43.15 -8.97
CA GLY A 435 -3.82 -42.29 -7.79
C GLY A 435 -3.39 -43.06 -6.53
N GLY A 436 -3.95 -44.26 -6.33
CA GLY A 436 -3.59 -45.12 -5.20
C GLY A 436 -2.15 -45.61 -5.25
N THR A 437 -1.67 -46.04 -6.42
CA THR A 437 -0.27 -46.47 -6.59
C THR A 437 0.69 -45.30 -6.38
N SER A 438 0.36 -44.10 -6.87
CA SER A 438 1.17 -42.89 -6.63
C SER A 438 1.27 -42.58 -5.13
N ALA A 439 0.14 -42.60 -4.41
CA ALA A 439 0.11 -42.37 -2.97
C ALA A 439 0.94 -43.41 -2.19
N ILE A 440 0.80 -44.69 -2.53
CA ILE A 440 1.55 -45.79 -1.90
C ILE A 440 3.04 -45.69 -2.23
N ALA A 441 3.42 -45.37 -3.47
CA ALA A 441 4.82 -45.22 -3.85
C ALA A 441 5.51 -44.13 -3.03
N ILE A 442 4.84 -42.99 -2.83
CA ILE A 442 5.35 -41.89 -1.99
C ILE A 442 5.42 -42.34 -0.52
N ALA A 443 4.34 -42.89 0.05
CA ALA A 443 4.30 -43.28 1.45
C ALA A 443 5.23 -44.43 1.84
N SER A 444 5.54 -45.32 0.90
CA SER A 444 6.48 -46.43 1.12
C SER A 444 7.94 -46.01 1.00
N GLY A 445 8.22 -44.77 0.58
CA GLY A 445 9.57 -44.29 0.30
C GLY A 445 10.15 -44.85 -1.00
N ALA A 446 9.31 -45.34 -1.92
CA ALA A 446 9.77 -45.84 -3.22
C ALA A 446 10.22 -44.72 -4.17
N VAL A 447 9.84 -43.47 -3.87
CA VAL A 447 10.28 -42.27 -4.61
C VAL A 447 11.44 -41.63 -3.84
N ASP A 448 12.67 -42.01 -4.18
CA ASP A 448 13.89 -41.63 -3.46
C ASP A 448 14.01 -40.11 -3.26
N ALA A 449 13.65 -39.33 -4.28
CA ALA A 449 13.81 -37.87 -4.31
C ALA A 449 13.02 -37.12 -3.22
N ILE A 450 11.90 -37.68 -2.73
CA ILE A 450 11.05 -37.07 -1.69
C ILE A 450 10.90 -37.97 -0.47
N ALA A 451 11.66 -39.08 -0.40
CA ALA A 451 11.56 -40.02 0.71
C ALA A 451 11.93 -39.36 2.05
N SER A 452 12.87 -38.41 2.05
CA SER A 452 13.26 -37.62 3.24
C SER A 452 12.18 -36.64 3.71
N ASP A 453 11.30 -36.21 2.81
CA ASP A 453 10.28 -35.21 3.10
C ASP A 453 9.03 -35.83 3.75
N ILE A 454 8.90 -37.16 3.68
CA ILE A 454 7.81 -37.93 4.26
C ILE A 454 8.22 -38.42 5.65
N ARG A 455 7.55 -37.91 6.69
CA ARG A 455 7.75 -38.40 8.06
C ARG A 455 7.32 -39.85 8.20
N ASN A 456 7.95 -40.56 9.14
CA ASN A 456 7.60 -41.95 9.47
C ASN A 456 6.12 -42.12 9.87
N ASP A 457 5.52 -41.13 10.53
CA ASP A 457 4.13 -41.12 10.98
C ASP A 457 3.16 -40.46 9.98
N GLN A 458 3.63 -40.04 8.81
CA GLN A 458 2.83 -39.31 7.84
C GLN A 458 1.64 -40.15 7.36
N VAL A 459 0.47 -39.53 7.33
CA VAL A 459 -0.78 -40.12 6.85
C VAL A 459 -1.19 -39.50 5.51
N ILE A 460 -1.79 -40.31 4.64
CA ILE A 460 -2.39 -39.86 3.39
C ILE A 460 -3.91 -39.91 3.53
N LEU A 461 -4.59 -38.84 3.13
CA LEU A 461 -6.06 -38.81 3.09
C LEU A 461 -6.54 -38.91 1.65
N ILE A 462 -7.41 -39.89 1.37
CA ILE A 462 -8.09 -40.03 0.09
C ILE A 462 -9.57 -39.69 0.30
N VAL A 463 -10.00 -38.60 -0.34
CA VAL A 463 -11.39 -38.16 -0.34
C VAL A 463 -12.08 -38.72 -1.58
N ALA A 464 -13.13 -39.53 -1.39
CA ALA A 464 -13.83 -40.20 -2.49
C ALA A 464 -15.36 -40.12 -2.33
N PRO A 465 -16.14 -40.19 -3.43
CA PRO A 465 -17.59 -40.38 -3.35
C PRO A 465 -17.97 -41.55 -2.44
N PRO A 466 -19.08 -41.46 -1.68
CA PRO A 466 -19.41 -42.47 -0.65
C PRO A 466 -19.44 -43.91 -1.15
N HIS A 467 -19.97 -44.14 -2.35
CA HIS A 467 -20.08 -45.46 -2.97
C HIS A 467 -18.74 -46.03 -3.47
N LEU A 468 -17.66 -45.24 -3.49
CA LEU A 468 -16.33 -45.66 -3.94
C LEU A 468 -15.37 -45.99 -2.79
N VAL A 469 -15.70 -45.65 -1.53
CA VAL A 469 -14.78 -45.83 -0.38
C VAL A 469 -14.33 -47.29 -0.22
N GLU A 470 -15.26 -48.24 -0.22
CA GLU A 470 -14.93 -49.67 -0.10
C GLU A 470 -14.17 -50.19 -1.32
N LYS A 471 -14.43 -49.63 -2.50
CA LYS A 471 -13.68 -49.94 -3.72
C LYS A 471 -12.23 -49.48 -3.59
N TRP A 472 -11.99 -48.25 -3.13
CA TRP A 472 -10.65 -47.72 -2.87
C TRP A 472 -9.88 -48.61 -1.89
N LYS A 473 -10.49 -48.98 -0.75
CA LYS A 473 -9.87 -49.87 0.24
C LYS A 473 -9.39 -51.18 -0.39
N ARG A 474 -10.27 -51.84 -1.15
CA ARG A 474 -9.96 -53.11 -1.82
C ARG A 474 -8.85 -53.00 -2.85
N GLU A 475 -8.88 -51.95 -3.68
CA GLU A 475 -7.86 -51.75 -4.71
C GLU A 475 -6.49 -51.40 -4.11
N LEU A 476 -6.44 -50.54 -3.09
CA LEU A 476 -5.20 -50.17 -2.41
C LEU A 476 -4.54 -51.37 -1.71
N LEU A 477 -5.32 -52.22 -1.04
CA LEU A 477 -4.83 -53.47 -0.45
C LEU A 477 -4.30 -54.44 -1.51
N SER A 478 -4.84 -54.42 -2.73
CA SER A 478 -4.29 -55.22 -3.83
C SER A 478 -2.98 -54.66 -4.38
N ILE A 479 -2.74 -53.36 -4.26
CA ILE A 479 -1.49 -52.71 -4.68
C ILE A 479 -0.39 -52.97 -3.65
N HIS A 480 -0.68 -52.80 -2.36
CA HIS A 480 0.26 -53.01 -1.28
C HIS A 480 -0.45 -53.62 -0.06
N PRO A 481 -0.39 -54.95 0.12
CA PRO A 481 -1.13 -55.68 1.15
C PRO A 481 -0.82 -55.24 2.58
N ASN A 482 0.41 -54.77 2.84
CA ASN A 482 0.86 -54.36 4.17
C ASN A 482 0.43 -52.92 4.54
N SER A 483 -0.39 -52.26 3.71
CA SER A 483 -0.86 -50.90 4.00
C SER A 483 -1.91 -50.88 5.09
N VAL A 484 -1.88 -49.87 5.96
CA VAL A 484 -2.94 -49.64 6.96
C VAL A 484 -3.94 -48.65 6.37
N ILE A 485 -5.13 -49.17 6.02
CA ILE A 485 -6.18 -48.40 5.36
C ILE A 485 -7.45 -48.42 6.20
N GLU A 486 -7.86 -47.25 6.67
CA GLU A 486 -9.03 -47.09 7.55
C GLU A 486 -10.01 -46.07 6.98
N ARG A 487 -11.30 -46.32 7.18
CA ARG A 487 -12.35 -45.35 6.86
C ARG A 487 -12.51 -44.41 8.05
N LEU A 488 -12.49 -43.11 7.77
CA LEU A 488 -12.57 -42.06 8.77
C LEU A 488 -13.90 -41.31 8.56
N ASP A 489 -14.85 -41.50 9.47
CA ASP A 489 -16.18 -40.91 9.39
C ASP A 489 -16.32 -39.66 10.27
N ARG A 490 -15.47 -39.51 11.30
CA ARG A 490 -15.45 -38.38 12.23
C ARG A 490 -14.04 -37.85 12.48
N HIS A 491 -13.92 -36.64 13.06
CA HIS A 491 -12.61 -36.06 13.35
C HIS A 491 -11.86 -36.83 14.46
N GLU A 492 -12.57 -37.51 15.36
CA GLU A 492 -11.98 -38.40 16.36
C GLU A 492 -11.28 -39.58 15.69
N ASP A 493 -11.87 -40.12 14.61
CA ASP A 493 -11.26 -41.21 13.84
C ASP A 493 -9.94 -40.75 13.22
N VAL A 494 -9.86 -39.50 12.75
CA VAL A 494 -8.60 -38.93 12.24
C VAL A 494 -7.55 -38.88 13.35
N LYS A 495 -7.90 -38.41 14.55
CA LYS A 495 -6.97 -38.36 15.69
C LYS A 495 -6.51 -39.76 16.10
N ALA A 496 -7.44 -40.70 16.21
CA ALA A 496 -7.14 -42.08 16.55
C ALA A 496 -6.24 -42.73 15.48
N PHE A 497 -6.53 -42.47 14.21
CA PHE A 497 -5.73 -42.95 13.09
C PHE A 497 -4.31 -42.38 13.09
N MET A 498 -4.13 -41.09 13.34
CA MET A 498 -2.80 -40.48 13.46
C MET A 498 -2.02 -41.01 14.67
N ALA A 499 -2.69 -41.22 15.82
CA ALA A 499 -2.06 -41.85 16.99
C ALA A 499 -1.62 -43.30 16.72
N LYS A 500 -2.42 -44.04 15.94
CA LYS A 500 -2.05 -45.37 15.45
C LYS A 500 -0.90 -45.29 14.46
N ALA A 501 -0.93 -44.35 13.52
CA ALA A 501 0.10 -44.14 12.50
C ALA A 501 1.48 -43.89 13.12
N ALA A 502 1.55 -43.13 14.22
CA ALA A 502 2.79 -42.87 14.96
C ALA A 502 3.45 -44.12 15.56
N ARG A 503 2.68 -45.19 15.78
CA ARG A 503 3.18 -46.48 16.31
C ARG A 503 3.57 -47.47 15.21
N LEU A 504 3.27 -47.15 13.95
CA LEU A 504 3.57 -48.00 12.80
C LEU A 504 4.96 -47.66 12.25
N GLY A 505 5.68 -48.69 11.80
CA GLY A 505 7.03 -48.54 11.25
C GLY A 505 7.12 -47.63 10.02
N ALA A 506 8.34 -47.21 9.73
CA ALA A 506 8.69 -46.51 8.49
C ALA A 506 8.33 -47.36 7.26
N SER A 507 8.07 -46.73 6.11
CA SER A 507 7.71 -47.38 4.84
C SER A 507 6.38 -48.14 4.79
N ILE A 508 5.59 -48.17 5.88
CA ILE A 508 4.22 -48.68 5.86
C ILE A 508 3.27 -47.55 5.42
N PRO A 509 2.57 -47.68 4.27
CA PRO A 509 1.58 -46.70 3.85
C PRO A 509 0.41 -46.64 4.83
N LYS A 510 0.13 -45.44 5.36
CA LYS A 510 -1.00 -45.15 6.25
C LYS A 510 -2.02 -44.30 5.51
N ILE A 511 -3.17 -44.86 5.14
CA ILE A 511 -4.16 -44.19 4.29
C ILE A 511 -5.52 -44.09 5.01
N GLY A 512 -6.00 -42.88 5.23
CA GLY A 512 -7.36 -42.58 5.67
C GLY A 512 -8.30 -42.36 4.50
N LEU A 513 -9.41 -43.06 4.45
CA LEU A 513 -10.46 -42.89 3.44
C LEU A 513 -11.60 -42.04 4.00
N VAL A 514 -11.87 -40.91 3.36
CA VAL A 514 -12.90 -39.95 3.78
C VAL A 514 -13.97 -39.87 2.70
N LYS A 515 -15.24 -39.88 3.12
CA LYS A 515 -16.35 -39.63 2.20
C LYS A 515 -16.38 -38.15 1.81
N ARG A 516 -16.41 -37.85 0.52
CA ARG A 516 -16.56 -36.49 0.00
C ARG A 516 -17.76 -35.75 0.60
N ASP A 517 -18.82 -36.48 0.91
CA ASP A 517 -20.04 -35.90 1.47
C ASP A 517 -19.84 -35.36 2.91
N LEU A 518 -18.85 -35.88 3.63
CA LEU A 518 -18.42 -35.36 4.93
C LEU A 518 -17.53 -34.11 4.79
N THR A 519 -16.97 -33.86 3.59
CA THR A 519 -16.13 -32.70 3.28
C THR A 519 -16.91 -31.61 2.53
N LYS A 520 -18.25 -31.70 2.46
CA LYS A 520 -19.13 -30.77 1.72
C LYS A 520 -19.26 -29.38 2.37
N LEU A 521 -18.87 -29.25 3.64
CA LEU A 521 -18.80 -27.96 4.33
C LEU A 521 -17.34 -27.50 4.32
N GLY A 522 -17.06 -26.43 3.57
CA GLY A 522 -15.76 -25.74 3.67
C GLY A 522 -15.57 -25.09 5.04
N CYS A 523 -14.35 -24.64 5.33
CA CYS A 523 -13.95 -23.99 6.58
C CYS A 523 -14.53 -22.57 6.75
N SER A 524 -15.83 -22.33 6.61
CA SER A 524 -16.39 -20.98 6.60
C SER A 524 -17.37 -20.70 7.73
N ARG A 525 -16.95 -20.98 8.98
CA ARG A 525 -17.33 -20.25 10.22
C ARG A 525 -16.61 -20.86 11.43
N GLU A 526 -15.82 -20.06 12.12
CA GLU A 526 -15.17 -20.40 13.40
C GLU A 526 -15.79 -19.59 14.54
N THR A 527 -15.87 -20.18 15.74
CA THR A 527 -16.34 -19.47 16.94
C THR A 527 -15.36 -18.35 17.26
N VAL A 528 -15.83 -17.11 17.35
CA VAL A 528 -14.97 -15.95 17.61
C VAL A 528 -14.78 -15.71 19.11
N VAL A 529 -15.83 -15.92 19.90
CA VAL A 529 -15.79 -15.79 21.37
C VAL A 529 -16.70 -16.83 22.03
N VAL A 530 -16.33 -17.22 23.25
CA VAL A 530 -17.14 -18.04 24.18
C VAL A 530 -17.45 -17.20 25.40
N TRP A 531 -18.73 -17.00 25.71
CA TRP A 531 -19.15 -16.22 26.87
C TRP A 531 -19.05 -17.03 28.15
N ARG A 532 -18.38 -16.48 29.18
CA ARG A 532 -18.31 -17.09 30.51
C ARG A 532 -18.64 -16.08 31.61
N ASN A 533 -19.33 -16.54 32.63
CA ASN A 533 -19.59 -15.75 33.83
C ASN A 533 -18.40 -15.92 34.78
N GLN A 534 -17.70 -14.83 35.07
CA GLN A 534 -16.59 -14.82 36.03
C GLN A 534 -16.95 -13.95 37.24
N PRO A 535 -16.66 -14.42 38.47
CA PRO A 535 -16.77 -13.58 39.65
C PRO A 535 -15.68 -12.51 39.62
N VAL A 536 -16.09 -11.23 39.68
CA VAL A 536 -15.20 -10.07 39.74
C VAL A 536 -15.46 -9.33 41.04
N ALA A 537 -14.39 -8.95 41.73
CA ALA A 537 -14.49 -8.15 42.94
C ALA A 537 -14.62 -6.67 42.56
N LEU A 538 -15.67 -6.00 43.04
CA LEU A 538 -15.89 -4.58 42.80
C LEU A 538 -14.87 -3.68 43.51
N TRP A 539 -14.34 -4.13 44.66
CA TRP A 539 -13.25 -3.48 45.38
C TRP A 539 -12.26 -4.52 45.95
N LYS A 540 -11.05 -4.07 46.29
CA LYS A 540 -10.01 -4.97 46.85
C LYS A 540 -10.41 -5.45 48.26
N HIS A 541 -9.93 -6.62 48.65
CA HIS A 541 -10.38 -7.26 49.90
C HIS A 541 -9.98 -6.48 51.15
N ASP A 542 -8.84 -5.78 51.07
CA ASP A 542 -8.22 -4.95 52.10
C ASP A 542 -8.73 -3.51 52.12
N GLN A 543 -9.61 -3.13 51.18
CA GLN A 543 -10.21 -1.80 51.13
C GLN A 543 -11.55 -1.78 51.88
N PRO A 544 -11.88 -0.67 52.57
CA PRO A 544 -13.16 -0.51 53.23
C PRO A 544 -14.30 -0.59 52.22
N VAL A 545 -15.45 -1.11 52.65
CA VAL A 545 -16.62 -1.26 51.78
C VAL A 545 -17.08 0.13 51.30
N PRO A 546 -17.16 0.36 49.97
CA PRO A 546 -17.60 1.65 49.43
C PRO A 546 -19.00 2.00 49.91
N GLU A 547 -19.25 3.29 50.12
CA GLU A 547 -20.53 3.80 50.61
C GLU A 547 -21.69 3.40 49.67
N GLY A 548 -22.75 2.82 50.24
CA GLY A 548 -23.90 2.31 49.49
C GLY A 548 -23.81 0.83 49.06
N TYR A 549 -22.72 0.13 49.36
CA TYR A 549 -22.60 -1.32 49.13
C TYR A 549 -22.55 -2.09 50.46
N GLU A 550 -23.06 -3.32 50.45
CA GLU A 550 -22.88 -4.24 51.58
C GLU A 550 -21.61 -5.10 51.41
N PRO A 551 -20.92 -5.50 52.50
CA PRO A 551 -19.72 -6.34 52.41
C PRO A 551 -19.92 -7.64 51.62
N SER A 552 -21.11 -8.23 51.70
CA SER A 552 -21.52 -9.45 51.00
C SER A 552 -21.58 -9.28 49.47
N GLN A 553 -21.69 -8.04 48.98
CA GLN A 553 -21.85 -7.72 47.56
C GLN A 553 -20.52 -7.46 46.84
N ARG A 554 -19.40 -7.72 47.52
CA ARG A 554 -18.07 -7.50 46.97
C ARG A 554 -17.82 -8.24 45.65
N ILE A 555 -18.34 -9.46 45.51
CA ILE A 555 -18.10 -10.30 44.32
C ILE A 555 -19.38 -10.40 43.49
N VAL A 556 -19.32 -9.90 42.26
CA VAL A 556 -20.42 -9.97 41.29
C VAL A 556 -20.04 -10.86 40.11
N LYS A 557 -20.98 -11.63 39.57
CA LYS A 557 -20.75 -12.45 38.37
C LYS A 557 -20.89 -11.58 37.13
N GLN A 558 -19.77 -11.31 36.46
CA GLN A 558 -19.74 -10.56 35.20
C GLN A 558 -19.62 -11.51 34.01
N ARG A 559 -20.47 -11.32 32.98
CA ARG A 559 -20.41 -12.07 31.72
C ARG A 559 -19.32 -11.47 30.83
N THR A 560 -18.28 -12.26 30.53
CA THR A 560 -17.10 -11.80 29.77
C THR A 560 -16.88 -12.66 28.52
N PRO A 561 -16.48 -12.07 27.37
CA PRO A 561 -16.19 -12.83 26.17
C PRO A 561 -14.77 -13.38 26.24
N LYS A 562 -14.62 -14.69 26.12
CA LYS A 562 -13.30 -15.35 26.11
C LYS A 562 -12.96 -15.82 24.70
N CYS A 563 -11.71 -15.67 24.30
CA CYS A 563 -11.21 -16.30 23.08
C CYS A 563 -11.37 -17.82 23.19
N PRO A 564 -11.97 -18.52 22.20
CA PRO A 564 -12.14 -19.98 22.25
C PRO A 564 -10.81 -20.73 22.22
N HIS A 565 -9.74 -20.08 21.76
CA HIS A 565 -8.41 -20.68 21.62
C HIS A 565 -7.56 -20.51 22.87
N CYS A 566 -7.40 -19.28 23.37
CA CYS A 566 -6.49 -19.00 24.49
C CYS A 566 -7.21 -18.72 25.81
N GLY A 567 -8.54 -18.70 25.84
CA GLY A 567 -9.33 -18.46 27.06
C GLY A 567 -9.21 -17.07 27.67
N HIS A 568 -8.41 -16.17 27.07
CA HIS A 568 -8.26 -14.78 27.52
C HIS A 568 -9.50 -13.96 27.22
N THR A 569 -9.77 -12.95 28.04
CA THR A 569 -10.86 -12.02 27.77
C THR A 569 -10.54 -11.22 26.52
N VAL A 570 -11.46 -11.19 25.57
CA VAL A 570 -11.33 -10.30 24.42
C VAL A 570 -11.60 -8.88 24.91
N MET A 571 -10.65 -7.99 24.70
CA MET A 571 -10.70 -6.60 25.16
C MET A 571 -10.99 -5.66 23.98
N GLN A 572 -11.62 -4.53 24.26
CA GLN A 572 -11.84 -3.41 23.35
C GLN A 572 -11.28 -2.14 24.00
N GLU A 573 -10.79 -1.20 23.20
CA GLU A 573 -10.45 0.14 23.68
C GLU A 573 -11.71 1.01 23.72
N LYS A 574 -11.97 1.61 24.89
CA LYS A 574 -13.05 2.58 25.07
C LYS A 574 -12.51 3.74 25.89
N ASN A 575 -12.47 4.94 25.30
CA ASN A 575 -12.01 6.18 25.94
C ASN A 575 -10.60 6.06 26.56
N GLY A 576 -9.66 5.43 25.85
CA GLY A 576 -8.27 5.28 26.30
C GLY A 576 -8.04 4.20 27.36
N ALA A 577 -9.09 3.47 27.78
CA ALA A 577 -8.98 2.34 28.69
C ALA A 577 -9.31 1.02 27.98
N SER A 578 -8.53 -0.02 28.29
CA SER A 578 -8.80 -1.38 27.82
C SER A 578 -9.86 -2.04 28.71
N VAL A 579 -11.02 -2.35 28.13
CA VAL A 579 -12.15 -2.99 28.83
C VAL A 579 -12.59 -4.26 28.10
N ALA A 580 -13.28 -5.18 28.78
CA ALA A 580 -13.80 -6.37 28.11
C ALA A 580 -14.74 -5.97 26.94
N ALA A 581 -14.60 -6.65 25.81
CA ALA A 581 -15.35 -6.36 24.60
C ALA A 581 -16.87 -6.51 24.83
N SER A 582 -17.67 -5.56 24.33
CA SER A 582 -19.13 -5.65 24.43
C SER A 582 -19.70 -6.47 23.27
N GLU A 583 -20.87 -7.09 23.50
CA GLU A 583 -21.57 -7.87 22.48
C GLU A 583 -21.92 -7.02 21.25
N SER A 584 -22.28 -5.75 21.46
CA SER A 584 -22.51 -4.78 20.38
C SER A 584 -21.27 -4.49 19.53
N TRP A 585 -20.08 -4.41 20.14
CA TRP A 585 -18.84 -4.15 19.42
C TRP A 585 -18.40 -5.37 18.60
N LEU A 586 -18.55 -6.58 19.15
CA LEU A 586 -18.27 -7.84 18.45
C LEU A 586 -19.19 -8.05 17.23
N ASN A 587 -20.46 -7.61 17.34
CA ASN A 587 -21.45 -7.72 16.26
C ASN A 587 -21.29 -6.64 15.18
N ALA A 588 -20.68 -5.49 15.50
CA ALA A 588 -20.49 -4.38 14.55
C ALA A 588 -19.41 -4.65 13.48
N GLY A 589 -18.73 -5.80 13.53
CA GLY A 589 -17.77 -6.22 12.49
C GLY A 589 -16.51 -5.36 12.37
N LYS A 590 -16.33 -4.34 13.23
CA LYS A 590 -15.13 -3.51 13.30
C LYS A 590 -14.01 -4.30 13.96
N ARG A 591 -13.35 -5.14 13.16
CA ARG A 591 -12.05 -5.70 13.51
C ARG A 591 -11.01 -5.01 12.66
N SER A 592 -9.96 -4.53 13.32
CA SER A 592 -8.62 -4.54 12.76
C SER A 592 -8.11 -5.97 12.76
#